data_AF-A0A3C0ATA4-F1
#
_entry.id   AF-A0A3C0ATA4-F1
#
_cell.length_a   1.000
_cell.length_b   1.000
_cell.length_c   1.000
_cell.angle_alpha   90.00
_cell.angle_beta   90.00
_cell.angle_gamma   90.00
#
_symmetry.space_group_name_H-M   'P 1'
#
loop_
_entity.id
_entity.type
_entity.pdbx_description
1 polymer ?
#
loop_
_entity_poly.entity_id
_entity_poly.type
_entity_poly.pdbx_seq_one_letter_code
_entity_poly.pdbx_strand_id
1 'polypeptide(L)'
;MSRAQFAWGMMGGPGSPAAGPANPPAAAEIQYETPAGWQPGRSGGMRKAAFNITSGDETGEVTVIDLSKAASPLLPNINRWRGQVSLKDITEAELSQQSEQLQVGDLEATYVKLLGPEDAKPRIAILGAIIYRDELAWFVKFTGPVKLAEQEEARFKQFVQSIRFE
;
A
#
# COMPACT_ATOMS: atom_id res chain seq x y z
N MET A 1 -67.86 18.67 40.43
CA MET A 1 -67.91 17.36 41.14
C MET A 1 -67.28 16.37 40.16
N SER A 2 -66.12 15.74 40.31
CA SER A 2 -65.24 15.27 41.41
C SER A 2 -63.77 15.38 40.92
N ARG A 3 -62.80 15.84 41.73
CA ARG A 3 -61.77 15.06 42.50
C ARG A 3 -61.00 14.03 41.64
N ALA A 4 -59.66 13.90 41.62
CA ALA A 4 -58.56 14.39 42.46
C ALA A 4 -57.18 14.20 41.75
N GLN A 5 -56.12 14.78 42.34
CA GLN A 5 -54.69 14.69 41.99
C GLN A 5 -54.02 13.39 42.48
N PHE A 6 -52.93 12.92 41.81
CA PHE A 6 -51.54 12.75 42.31
C PHE A 6 -50.74 11.56 41.71
N ALA A 7 -49.49 11.90 41.34
CA ALA A 7 -48.21 11.18 41.52
C ALA A 7 -47.69 10.09 40.55
N TRP A 8 -46.59 10.49 39.87
CA TRP A 8 -45.26 9.83 39.69
C TRP A 8 -45.11 8.47 38.99
N GLY A 9 -44.22 8.44 37.98
CA GLY A 9 -43.62 7.23 37.43
C GLY A 9 -42.66 7.54 36.27
N MET A 10 -41.37 7.60 36.56
CA MET A 10 -40.26 7.66 35.59
C MET A 10 -40.21 6.39 34.73
N MET A 11 -39.82 6.52 33.46
CA MET A 11 -38.75 5.71 32.84
C MET A 11 -38.43 6.27 31.45
N GLY A 12 -37.39 7.12 31.40
CA GLY A 12 -36.64 7.35 30.17
C GLY A 12 -35.81 6.11 29.89
N GLY A 13 -36.05 5.44 28.77
CA GLY A 13 -35.17 4.37 28.29
C GLY A 13 -33.82 4.96 27.88
N PRO A 14 -32.69 4.28 28.16
CA PRO A 14 -31.39 4.75 27.72
C PRO A 14 -31.33 4.64 26.20
N GLY A 15 -31.37 5.78 25.51
CA GLY A 15 -30.98 5.84 24.10
C GLY A 15 -29.51 5.46 23.99
N SER A 16 -29.23 4.36 23.28
CA SER A 16 -27.87 4.02 22.88
C SER A 16 -27.23 5.22 22.19
N PRO A 17 -26.00 5.65 22.55
CA PRO A 17 -25.35 6.70 21.82
C PRO A 17 -25.03 6.19 20.42
N ALA A 18 -25.54 6.89 19.40
CA ALA A 18 -25.12 6.70 18.03
C ALA A 18 -23.60 6.94 17.97
N ALA A 19 -22.85 5.94 17.50
CA ALA A 19 -21.44 6.10 17.20
C ALA A 19 -21.30 7.21 16.16
N GLY A 20 -20.67 8.32 16.54
CA GLY A 20 -20.29 9.38 15.60
C GLY A 20 -19.34 8.83 14.53
N PRO A 21 -19.17 9.52 13.40
CA PRO A 21 -18.18 9.12 12.40
C PRO A 21 -16.82 9.04 13.09
N ALA A 22 -16.25 7.83 13.16
CA ALA A 22 -14.88 7.66 13.58
C ALA A 22 -14.03 8.49 12.62
N ASN A 23 -13.28 9.46 13.16
CA ASN A 23 -12.24 10.12 12.39
C ASN A 23 -11.35 9.01 11.80
N PRO A 24 -11.07 9.01 10.49
CA PRO A 24 -10.08 8.10 9.96
C PRO A 24 -8.79 8.30 10.77
N PRO A 25 -8.04 7.23 11.09
CA PRO A 25 -6.78 7.38 11.78
C PRO A 25 -5.94 8.43 11.05
N ALA A 26 -5.27 9.30 11.83
CA ALA A 26 -4.36 10.29 11.29
C ALA A 26 -3.46 9.62 10.25
N ALA A 27 -3.32 10.24 9.09
CA ALA A 27 -2.50 9.71 8.01
C ALA A 27 -1.12 9.39 8.59
N ALA A 28 -0.77 8.11 8.71
CA ALA A 28 0.55 7.74 9.16
C ALA A 28 1.56 8.39 8.23
N GLU A 29 2.54 9.07 8.82
CA GLU A 29 3.63 9.73 8.13
C GLU A 29 4.82 8.77 8.06
N ILE A 30 5.58 8.86 6.98
CA ILE A 30 6.79 8.06 6.77
C ILE A 30 7.95 8.99 6.47
N GLN A 31 9.13 8.61 6.95
CA GLN A 31 10.39 9.17 6.50
C GLN A 31 11.06 8.20 5.52
N TYR A 32 11.84 8.73 4.57
CA TYR A 32 12.57 7.94 3.59
C TYR A 32 13.72 8.74 2.97
N GLU A 33 14.66 8.04 2.33
CA GLU A 33 15.73 8.64 1.53
C GLU A 33 15.39 8.48 0.05
N THR A 34 15.21 9.59 -0.68
CA THR A 34 14.92 9.54 -2.12
C THR A 34 16.19 9.20 -2.91
N PRO A 35 16.18 8.13 -3.74
CA PRO A 35 17.31 7.81 -4.61
C PRO A 35 17.65 8.95 -5.58
N ALA A 36 18.95 9.12 -5.86
CA ALA A 36 19.42 10.15 -6.76
C ALA A 36 18.78 10.01 -8.16
N GLY A 37 18.30 11.15 -8.70
CA GLY A 37 17.69 11.22 -10.03
C GLY A 37 16.17 11.02 -10.05
N TRP A 38 15.58 10.46 -8.98
CA TRP A 38 14.12 10.36 -8.87
C TRP A 38 13.50 11.75 -8.68
N GLN A 39 12.54 12.10 -9.53
CA GLN A 39 11.88 13.39 -9.50
C GLN A 39 10.56 13.31 -8.72
N PRO A 40 10.13 14.38 -8.04
CA PRO A 40 8.81 14.41 -7.40
C PRO A 40 7.69 14.06 -8.39
N GLY A 41 6.84 13.10 -8.01
CA GLY A 41 5.62 12.73 -8.72
C GLY A 41 4.39 13.43 -8.15
N ARG A 42 3.21 13.10 -8.69
CA ARG A 42 1.94 13.60 -8.15
C ARG A 42 1.61 12.87 -6.84
N SER A 43 1.90 13.52 -5.72
CA SER A 43 1.51 13.09 -4.35
C SER A 43 0.19 13.74 -3.91
N GLY A 44 -0.44 13.18 -2.87
CA GLY A 44 -1.75 13.62 -2.36
C GLY A 44 -2.85 12.58 -2.50
N GLY A 45 -3.96 12.80 -1.80
CA GLY A 45 -5.01 11.79 -1.63
C GLY A 45 -4.48 10.57 -0.87
N MET A 46 -4.54 9.40 -1.50
CA MET A 46 -4.03 8.14 -0.92
C MET A 46 -2.50 7.98 -1.05
N ARG A 47 -1.83 8.79 -1.88
CA ARG A 47 -0.38 8.71 -2.12
C ARG A 47 0.40 9.49 -1.08
N LYS A 48 1.10 8.75 -0.22
CA LYS A 48 2.03 9.26 0.80
C LYS A 48 3.33 9.76 0.20
N ALA A 49 3.82 9.07 -0.83
CA ALA A 49 4.92 9.53 -1.66
C ALA A 49 4.68 9.13 -3.12
N ALA A 50 5.25 9.90 -4.05
CA ALA A 50 5.25 9.58 -5.46
C ALA A 50 6.51 10.15 -6.13
N PHE A 51 7.08 9.38 -7.05
CA PHE A 51 8.26 9.76 -7.81
C PHE A 51 8.10 9.37 -9.27
N ASN A 52 8.61 10.21 -10.16
CA ASN A 52 8.80 9.90 -11.56
C ASN A 52 10.27 9.55 -11.80
N ILE A 53 10.51 8.51 -12.59
CA ILE A 53 11.83 8.05 -12.99
C ILE A 53 11.89 8.09 -14.50
N THR A 54 12.93 8.71 -15.04
CA THR A 54 13.13 8.88 -16.49
C THR A 54 14.52 8.42 -16.89
N SER A 55 14.62 7.56 -17.90
CA SER A 55 15.89 7.11 -18.48
C SER A 55 15.74 7.08 -20.01
N GLY A 56 16.31 8.07 -20.70
CA GLY A 56 16.02 8.30 -22.12
C GLY A 56 14.53 8.57 -22.33
N ASP A 57 13.91 7.82 -23.25
CA ASP A 57 12.47 7.91 -23.55
C ASP A 57 11.59 7.03 -22.62
N GLU A 58 12.18 6.27 -21.71
CA GLU A 58 11.45 5.39 -20.80
C GLU A 58 11.08 6.14 -19.51
N THR A 59 9.81 6.02 -19.12
CA THR A 59 9.28 6.64 -17.90
C THR A 59 8.66 5.58 -16.99
N GLY A 60 8.93 5.66 -15.70
CA GLY A 60 8.30 4.86 -14.65
C GLY A 60 7.83 5.71 -13.49
N GLU A 61 6.91 5.19 -12.70
CA GLU A 61 6.40 5.84 -11.49
C GLU A 61 6.65 4.94 -10.28
N VAL A 62 7.11 5.52 -9.17
CA VAL A 62 7.08 4.89 -7.84
C VAL A 62 6.04 5.58 -6.99
N THR A 63 5.22 4.80 -6.29
CA THR A 63 4.23 5.31 -5.34
C THR A 63 4.34 4.60 -4.01
N VAL A 64 3.99 5.32 -2.94
CA VAL A 64 3.78 4.75 -1.61
C VAL A 64 2.36 5.08 -1.16
N ILE A 65 1.59 4.05 -0.80
CA ILE A 65 0.24 4.17 -0.26
C ILE A 65 0.10 3.30 0.98
N ASP A 66 -0.81 3.66 1.88
CA ASP A 66 -1.27 2.79 2.97
C ASP A 66 -2.73 2.40 2.76
N LEU A 67 -3.07 1.17 3.14
CA LEU A 67 -4.44 0.66 3.18
C LEU A 67 -4.64 -0.13 4.47
N SER A 68 -5.91 -0.44 4.80
CA SER A 68 -6.20 -1.36 5.89
C SER A 68 -5.56 -2.73 5.62
N LYS A 69 -4.83 -3.25 6.61
CA LYS A 69 -4.21 -4.57 6.60
C LYS A 69 -5.24 -5.68 6.43
N ALA A 70 -6.37 -5.58 7.12
CA ALA A 70 -7.46 -6.56 7.04
C ALA A 70 -8.01 -6.72 5.61
N ALA A 71 -8.05 -5.63 4.84
CA ALA A 71 -8.45 -5.62 3.43
C ALA A 71 -7.30 -5.90 2.46
N SER A 72 -6.08 -6.14 2.97
CA SER A 72 -4.85 -6.20 2.20
C SER A 72 -4.08 -7.52 2.38
N PRO A 73 -4.69 -8.70 2.16
CA PRO A 73 -4.00 -9.98 2.26
C PRO A 73 -2.89 -10.10 1.20
N LEU A 74 -1.73 -10.65 1.57
CA LEU A 74 -0.51 -10.62 0.75
C LEU A 74 -0.71 -11.24 -0.64
N LEU A 75 -1.02 -12.55 -0.71
CA LEU A 75 -1.12 -13.28 -1.98
C LEU A 75 -2.15 -12.68 -2.96
N PRO A 76 -3.40 -12.34 -2.56
CA PRO A 76 -4.34 -11.69 -3.48
C PRO A 76 -3.85 -10.34 -4.01
N ASN A 77 -3.10 -9.57 -3.22
CA ASN A 77 -2.49 -8.33 -3.68
C ASN A 77 -1.38 -8.58 -4.71
N ILE A 78 -0.51 -9.56 -4.45
CA ILE A 78 0.55 -9.96 -5.40
C ILE A 78 -0.07 -10.48 -6.70
N ASN A 79 -1.05 -11.37 -6.63
CA ASN A 79 -1.74 -11.88 -7.83
C ASN A 79 -2.44 -10.77 -8.62
N ARG A 80 -3.03 -9.78 -7.94
CA ARG A 80 -3.57 -8.60 -8.62
C ARG A 80 -2.49 -7.82 -9.38
N TRP A 81 -1.30 -7.66 -8.82
CA TRP A 81 -0.17 -7.04 -9.53
C TRP A 81 0.36 -7.91 -10.67
N ARG A 82 0.40 -9.24 -10.50
CA ARG A 82 0.74 -10.18 -11.57
C ARG A 82 -0.19 -10.04 -12.77
N GLY A 83 -1.50 -9.94 -12.52
CA GLY A 83 -2.49 -9.67 -13.57
C GLY A 83 -2.29 -8.33 -14.28
N GLN A 84 -1.82 -7.28 -13.58
CA GLN A 84 -1.50 -5.98 -14.21
C GLN A 84 -0.36 -6.07 -15.24
N VAL A 85 0.54 -7.04 -15.08
CA VAL A 85 1.66 -7.29 -16.01
C VAL A 85 1.45 -8.56 -16.86
N SER A 86 0.21 -9.04 -16.96
CA SER A 86 -0.17 -10.23 -17.76
C SER A 86 0.50 -11.55 -17.32
N LEU A 87 0.90 -11.65 -16.06
CA LEU A 87 1.36 -12.90 -15.46
C LEU A 87 0.17 -13.68 -14.88
N LYS A 88 0.30 -15.01 -14.86
CA LYS A 88 -0.66 -15.89 -14.19
C LYS A 88 -0.56 -15.76 -12.68
N ASP A 89 -1.67 -15.93 -12.00
CA ASP A 89 -1.73 -16.09 -10.54
C ASP A 89 -0.83 -17.22 -10.06
N ILE A 90 -0.34 -17.07 -8.84
CA ILE A 90 0.47 -18.06 -8.14
C ILE A 90 -0.19 -18.47 -6.83
N THR A 91 0.32 -19.56 -6.27
CA THR A 91 0.00 -20.08 -4.94
C THR A 91 0.91 -19.49 -3.87
N GLU A 92 0.58 -19.72 -2.60
CA GLU A 92 1.42 -19.31 -1.45
C GLU A 92 2.82 -19.95 -1.50
N ALA A 93 2.88 -21.23 -1.88
CA ALA A 93 4.13 -21.98 -2.01
C ALA A 93 5.05 -21.34 -3.07
N GLU A 94 4.50 -21.00 -4.23
CA GLU A 94 5.25 -20.32 -5.30
C GLU A 94 5.63 -18.90 -4.90
N LEU A 95 4.79 -18.18 -4.16
CA LEU A 95 5.11 -16.83 -3.67
C LEU A 95 6.35 -16.85 -2.78
N SER A 96 6.47 -17.82 -1.87
CA SER A 96 7.65 -17.96 -1.02
C SER A 96 8.95 -18.18 -1.80
N GLN A 97 8.87 -18.71 -3.02
CA GLN A 97 10.01 -18.96 -3.90
C GLN A 97 10.32 -17.78 -4.84
N GLN A 98 9.35 -16.88 -5.03
CA GLN A 98 9.40 -15.76 -5.99
C GLN A 98 9.43 -14.39 -5.29
N SER A 99 9.56 -14.37 -3.97
CA SER A 99 9.67 -13.16 -3.17
C SER A 99 10.96 -13.13 -2.36
N GLU A 100 11.32 -11.92 -1.92
CA GLU A 100 12.49 -11.65 -1.09
C GLU A 100 12.05 -10.84 0.12
N GLN A 101 12.63 -11.09 1.28
CA GLN A 101 12.41 -10.25 2.46
C GLN A 101 13.44 -9.13 2.50
N LEU A 102 12.97 -7.89 2.57
CA LEU A 102 13.82 -6.71 2.76
C LEU A 102 13.64 -6.18 4.18
N GLN A 103 14.74 -5.96 4.90
CA GLN A 103 14.69 -5.31 6.20
C GLN A 103 14.29 -3.84 6.06
N VAL A 104 13.30 -3.38 6.85
CA VAL A 104 12.83 -2.00 6.91
C VAL A 104 12.74 -1.58 8.37
N GLY A 105 13.83 -1.04 8.92
CA GLY A 105 13.94 -0.77 10.36
C GLY A 105 13.85 -2.06 11.17
N ASP A 106 12.86 -2.17 12.05
CA ASP A 106 12.50 -3.36 12.84
C ASP A 106 11.45 -4.25 12.16
N LEU A 107 10.95 -3.85 10.99
CA LEU A 107 9.98 -4.58 10.18
C LEU A 107 10.64 -5.27 8.98
N GLU A 108 9.86 -6.13 8.32
CA GLU A 108 10.23 -6.77 7.06
C GLU A 108 9.22 -6.37 5.97
N ALA A 109 9.72 -6.27 4.72
CA ALA A 109 8.92 -6.09 3.53
C ALA A 109 8.99 -7.33 2.65
N THR A 110 7.84 -7.85 2.23
CA THR A 110 7.80 -8.84 1.14
C THR A 110 7.96 -8.12 -0.19
N TYR A 111 9.11 -8.29 -0.82
CA TYR A 111 9.45 -7.77 -2.13
C TYR A 111 9.18 -8.78 -3.24
N VAL A 112 8.65 -8.31 -4.37
CA VAL A 112 8.50 -9.08 -5.61
C VAL A 112 8.98 -8.26 -6.81
N LYS A 113 9.57 -8.97 -7.78
CA LYS A 113 9.85 -8.45 -9.12
C LYS A 113 8.96 -9.17 -10.12
N LEU A 114 8.06 -8.44 -10.77
CA LEU A 114 7.08 -8.96 -11.71
C LEU A 114 7.35 -8.37 -13.09
N LEU A 115 7.91 -9.17 -13.99
CA LEU A 115 8.23 -8.77 -15.36
C LEU A 115 7.17 -9.31 -16.31
N GLY A 116 6.57 -8.45 -17.13
CA GLY A 116 5.63 -8.88 -18.15
C GLY A 116 6.26 -9.83 -19.18
N PRO A 117 5.46 -10.69 -19.84
CA PRO A 117 5.93 -11.62 -20.87
C PRO A 117 6.73 -10.95 -21.99
N GLU A 118 7.69 -11.67 -22.59
CA GLU A 118 8.54 -11.16 -23.69
C GLU A 118 7.74 -10.66 -24.90
N ASP A 119 6.57 -11.25 -25.16
CA ASP A 119 5.68 -10.93 -26.27
C ASP A 119 4.66 -9.82 -25.95
N ALA A 120 4.63 -9.31 -24.72
CA ALA A 120 3.73 -8.24 -24.30
C ALA A 120 4.05 -6.89 -24.98
N LYS A 121 3.02 -6.14 -25.36
CA LYS A 121 3.13 -4.83 -26.00
C LYS A 121 2.13 -3.83 -25.40
N PRO A 122 2.57 -2.83 -24.59
CA PRO A 122 3.92 -2.63 -24.10
C PRO A 122 4.32 -3.70 -23.06
N ARG A 123 5.62 -4.03 -22.99
CA ARG A 123 6.17 -4.93 -21.97
C ARG A 123 6.47 -4.15 -20.69
N ILE A 124 5.59 -4.28 -19.71
CA ILE A 124 5.65 -3.54 -18.45
C ILE A 124 6.07 -4.44 -17.28
N ALA A 125 6.58 -3.82 -16.23
CA ALA A 125 6.99 -4.46 -14.99
C ALA A 125 6.42 -3.74 -13.77
N ILE A 126 6.33 -4.49 -12.68
CA ILE A 126 6.09 -4.00 -11.34
C ILE A 126 7.22 -4.48 -10.44
N LEU A 127 7.87 -3.55 -9.75
CA LEU A 127 8.62 -3.86 -8.53
C LEU A 127 7.73 -3.48 -7.37
N GLY A 128 7.44 -4.42 -6.48
CA GLY A 128 6.49 -4.22 -5.41
C GLY A 128 7.08 -4.64 -4.07
N ALA A 129 6.79 -3.86 -3.03
CA ALA A 129 7.06 -4.25 -1.65
C ALA A 129 5.81 -3.99 -0.80
N ILE A 130 5.47 -4.96 0.06
CA ILE A 130 4.38 -4.84 1.03
C ILE A 130 4.96 -4.95 2.44
N ILE A 131 4.70 -3.94 3.27
CA ILE A 131 5.12 -3.88 4.68
C ILE A 131 3.87 -3.84 5.53
N TYR A 132 3.78 -4.73 6.52
CA TYR A 132 2.68 -4.71 7.49
C TYR A 132 3.12 -4.07 8.79
N ARG A 133 2.43 -3.02 9.22
CA ARG A 133 2.65 -2.35 10.50
C ARG A 133 1.31 -2.05 11.14
N ASP A 134 1.10 -2.54 12.36
CA ASP A 134 -0.16 -2.41 13.08
C ASP A 134 -1.35 -2.87 12.20
N GLU A 135 -2.34 -1.99 12.03
CA GLU A 135 -3.55 -2.19 11.22
C GLU A 135 -3.39 -1.75 9.75
N LEU A 136 -2.18 -1.36 9.34
CA LEU A 136 -1.89 -0.87 7.99
C LEU A 136 -1.02 -1.85 7.18
N ALA A 137 -1.31 -1.88 5.89
CA ALA A 137 -0.46 -2.45 4.86
C ALA A 137 0.06 -1.32 3.98
N TRP A 138 1.37 -1.19 3.91
CA TRP A 138 2.08 -0.20 3.12
C TRP A 138 2.55 -0.81 1.84
N PHE A 139 2.19 -0.18 0.73
CA PHE A 139 2.53 -0.62 -0.61
C PHE A 139 3.50 0.36 -1.22
N VAL A 140 4.72 -0.09 -1.47
CA VAL A 140 5.69 0.61 -2.29
C VAL A 140 5.69 -0.04 -3.66
N LYS A 141 5.40 0.71 -4.71
CA LYS A 141 5.21 0.13 -6.04
C LYS A 141 5.82 0.97 -7.13
N PHE A 142 6.78 0.39 -7.85
CA PHE A 142 7.23 0.85 -9.16
C PHE A 142 6.30 0.31 -10.25
N THR A 143 6.02 1.10 -11.28
CA THR A 143 5.40 0.64 -12.52
C THR A 143 6.04 1.35 -13.71
N GLY A 144 6.45 0.59 -14.72
CA GLY A 144 7.12 1.12 -15.91
C GLY A 144 7.57 0.02 -16.87
N PRO A 145 8.34 0.34 -17.92
CA PRO A 145 8.92 -0.66 -18.82
C PRO A 145 9.84 -1.64 -18.09
N VAL A 146 9.89 -2.90 -18.55
CA VAL A 146 10.77 -3.94 -17.95
C VAL A 146 12.23 -3.47 -17.87
N LYS A 147 12.74 -2.90 -18.96
CA LYS A 147 14.13 -2.42 -19.02
C LYS A 147 14.44 -1.37 -17.96
N LEU A 148 13.52 -0.43 -17.73
CA LEU A 148 13.67 0.57 -16.67
C LEU A 148 13.59 -0.08 -15.28
N ALA A 149 12.68 -1.03 -15.08
CA ALA A 149 12.56 -1.75 -13.80
C ALA A 149 13.85 -2.50 -13.44
N GLU A 150 14.48 -3.17 -14.41
CA GLU A 150 15.74 -3.87 -14.21
C GLU A 150 16.89 -2.92 -13.86
N GLN A 151 16.93 -1.73 -14.47
CA GLN A 151 17.91 -0.69 -14.15
C GLN A 151 17.71 -0.09 -12.75
N GLU A 152 16.45 0.05 -12.32
CA GLU A 152 16.08 0.69 -11.07
C GLU A 152 15.96 -0.25 -9.87
N GLU A 153 16.01 -1.57 -10.08
CA GLU A 153 15.72 -2.55 -9.02
C GLU A 153 16.53 -2.33 -7.74
N ALA A 154 17.84 -2.12 -7.85
CA ALA A 154 18.70 -1.90 -6.69
C ALA A 154 18.32 -0.59 -5.95
N ARG A 155 18.04 0.49 -6.69
CA ARG A 155 17.64 1.79 -6.13
C ARG A 155 16.25 1.72 -5.50
N PHE A 156 15.34 0.96 -6.10
CA PHE A 156 14.01 0.70 -5.55
C PHE A 156 14.09 -0.04 -4.22
N LYS A 157 14.90 -1.12 -4.15
CA LYS A 157 15.13 -1.84 -2.89
C LYS A 157 15.75 -0.93 -1.82
N GLN A 158 16.76 -0.13 -2.18
CA GLN A 158 17.35 0.85 -1.27
C GLN A 158 16.30 1.84 -0.74
N PHE A 159 15.43 2.36 -1.61
CA PHE A 159 14.33 3.23 -1.21
C PHE A 159 13.42 2.54 -0.18
N VAL A 160 12.98 1.30 -0.46
CA VAL A 160 12.13 0.52 0.47
C VAL A 160 12.83 0.33 1.83
N GLN A 161 14.11 -0.04 1.83
CA GLN A 161 14.90 -0.27 3.05
C GLN A 161 15.16 1.02 3.85
N SER A 162 15.08 2.19 3.21
CA SER A 162 15.24 3.49 3.88
C SER A 162 13.99 3.97 4.63
N ILE A 163 12.83 3.34 4.39
CA ILE A 163 11.56 3.77 4.98
C ILE A 163 11.61 3.60 6.49
N ARG A 164 11.13 4.63 7.20
CA ARG A 164 10.92 4.63 8.64
C ARG A 164 9.49 5.07 8.93
N PHE A 165 8.84 4.38 9.86
CA PHE A 165 7.50 4.68 10.32
C PHE A 165 7.58 5.41 11.65
N GLU A 166 6.88 6.54 11.77
CA GLU A 166 6.72 7.26 13.04
C GLU A 166 5.58 6.67 13.90
#